data_AF-A0A8T6N9G1-F1
#
_entry.id   AF-A0A8T6N9G1-F1
#
_cell.length_a   1.000
_cell.length_b   1.000
_cell.length_c   1.000
_cell.angle_alpha   90.00
_cell.angle_beta   90.00
_cell.angle_gamma   90.00
#
_symmetry.space_group_name_H-M   'P 1'
#
loop_
_entity.id
_entity.type
_entity.pdbx_description
1 polymer ?
#
loop_
_entity_poly.entity_id
_entity_poly.type
_entity_poly.pdbx_seq_one_letter_code
_entity_poly.pdbx_strand_id
1 'polypeptide(L)'
;MLQPQEITRRCNACGARAVYVLESRSSTAGAPEVHKRRRCECKNCGARSTTREISDELFQTWLAHSKALAKALDVFQDNQVTEKTSCRDCFYREGTMCSLGLPEFMTEEAQDCNNFRSAT
;
A
#
# COMPACT_ATOMS: atom_id res chain seq x y z
N MET A 1 33.63 15.75 26.04
CA MET A 1 33.34 14.50 25.31
C MET A 1 31.87 14.17 25.55
N LEU A 2 31.04 14.02 24.50
CA LEU A 2 29.65 13.58 24.65
C LEU A 2 29.65 12.09 24.99
N GLN A 3 29.07 11.72 26.14
CA GLN A 3 28.98 10.32 26.53
C GLN A 3 27.99 9.58 25.59
N PRO A 4 28.31 8.36 25.15
CA PRO A 4 27.40 7.57 24.32
C PRO A 4 26.12 7.28 25.11
N GLN A 5 24.99 7.79 24.63
CA GLN A 5 23.69 7.59 25.26
C GLN A 5 23.19 6.17 24.95
N GLU A 6 23.04 5.35 25.99
CA GLU A 6 22.42 4.03 25.86
C GLU A 6 20.94 4.19 25.51
N ILE A 7 20.46 3.32 24.60
CA ILE A 7 19.06 3.29 24.21
C ILE A 7 18.48 1.93 24.60
N THR A 8 17.25 1.94 25.10
CA THR A 8 16.49 0.76 25.53
C THR A 8 15.95 -0.02 24.33
N ARG A 9 16.83 -0.39 23.40
CA ARG A 9 16.52 -1.16 22.18
C ARG A 9 17.33 -2.45 22.15
N ARG A 10 16.73 -3.53 21.64
CA ARG A 10 17.43 -4.77 21.33
C ARG A 10 18.27 -4.61 20.05
N CYS A 11 19.44 -5.23 20.01
CA CYS A 11 20.23 -5.34 18.81
C CYS A 11 19.49 -6.20 17.77
N ASN A 12 19.40 -5.73 16.53
CA ASN A 12 18.78 -6.49 15.44
C ASN A 12 19.58 -7.74 15.04
N ALA A 13 20.87 -7.80 15.36
CA ALA A 13 21.74 -8.93 15.03
C ALA A 13 21.77 -10.00 16.13
N CYS A 14 22.03 -9.61 17.38
CA CYS A 14 22.21 -10.55 18.50
C CYS A 14 21.11 -10.52 19.57
N GLY A 15 20.10 -9.64 19.45
CA GLY A 15 18.99 -9.54 20.39
C GLY A 15 19.30 -8.91 21.75
N ALA A 16 20.59 -8.68 22.08
CA ALA A 16 21.00 -8.09 23.35
C ALA A 16 20.52 -6.65 23.51
N ARG A 17 20.14 -6.25 24.74
CA ARG A 17 19.74 -4.88 25.10
C ARG A 17 20.97 -4.02 25.45
N ALA A 18 21.90 -3.94 24.51
CA ALA A 18 23.20 -3.28 24.70
C ALA A 18 23.50 -2.29 23.57
N VAL A 19 22.48 -1.63 23.04
CA VAL A 19 22.62 -0.69 21.90
C VAL A 19 22.80 0.73 22.44
N TYR A 20 23.74 1.47 21.87
CA TYR A 20 24.01 2.88 22.20
C TYR A 20 24.14 3.73 20.94
N VAL A 21 23.93 5.04 21.10
CA VAL A 21 24.03 6.02 20.02
C VAL A 21 25.47 6.48 19.86
N LEU A 22 26.02 6.29 18.66
CA LEU A 22 27.31 6.83 18.24
C LEU A 22 27.20 8.29 17.79
N GLU A 23 26.13 8.59 17.06
CA GLU A 23 25.96 9.87 16.37
C GLU A 23 24.47 10.17 16.24
N SER A 24 24.08 11.42 16.45
CA SER A 24 22.73 11.93 16.21
C SER A 24 22.81 13.21 15.40
N ARG A 25 22.13 13.25 14.24
CA ARG A 25 22.06 14.44 13.38
C ARG A 25 20.66 14.61 12.80
N SER A 26 20.24 15.86 12.61
CA SER A 26 19.11 16.16 11.73
C SER A 26 19.51 15.93 10.28
N SER A 27 18.61 15.36 9.48
CA SER A 27 18.85 15.08 8.07
C SER A 27 17.54 15.22 7.29
N THR A 28 17.66 15.62 6.03
CA THR A 28 16.56 15.65 5.06
C THR A 28 16.67 14.54 4.03
N ALA A 29 17.60 13.57 4.17
CA ALA A 29 18.00 12.55 3.18
C ALA A 29 16.93 12.09 2.16
N GLY A 30 16.65 12.91 1.14
CA GLY A 30 15.60 12.70 0.13
C GLY A 30 14.15 12.76 0.62
N ALA A 31 13.89 13.10 1.88
CA ALA A 31 12.56 13.27 2.45
C ALA A 31 12.15 14.75 2.49
N PRO A 32 10.85 15.06 2.29
CA PRO A 32 10.36 16.44 2.35
C PRO A 32 10.49 17.06 3.75
N GLU A 33 10.56 16.24 4.81
CA GLU A 33 10.66 16.70 6.19
C GLU A 33 11.99 16.34 6.88
N VAL A 34 12.40 17.19 7.82
CA VAL A 34 13.59 16.98 8.64
C VAL A 34 13.34 15.83 9.62
N HIS A 35 14.17 14.80 9.56
CA HIS A 35 14.14 13.68 10.50
C HIS A 35 15.43 13.63 11.32
N LYS A 36 15.35 13.04 12.51
CA LYS A 36 16.53 12.80 13.34
C LYS A 36 17.12 11.43 12.99
N ARG A 37 18.30 11.43 12.38
CA ARG A 37 19.08 10.24 12.08
C ARG A 37 19.98 9.89 13.27
N ARG A 38 19.91 8.65 13.75
CA ARG A 38 20.83 8.12 14.76
C ARG A 38 21.60 6.93 14.21
N ARG A 39 22.93 6.96 14.36
CA ARG A 39 23.76 5.77 14.15
C ARG A 39 23.99 5.10 15.49
N CYS A 40 23.71 3.81 15.55
CA CYS A 40 23.79 3.04 16.78
C CYS A 40 24.73 1.86 16.61
N GLU A 41 25.35 1.43 17.70
CA GLU A 41 26.22 0.25 17.76
C GLU A 41 25.83 -0.61 18.96
N CYS A 42 25.98 -1.92 18.83
CA CYS A 42 25.76 -2.85 19.94
C CYS A 42 27.07 -3.13 20.67
N LYS A 43 27.13 -2.90 21.98
CA LYS A 43 28.30 -3.24 22.81
C LYS A 43 28.59 -4.75 22.84
N ASN A 44 27.57 -5.60 22.68
CA ASN A 44 27.73 -7.05 22.78
C ASN A 44 28.33 -7.69 21.51
N CYS A 45 27.96 -7.21 20.32
CA CYS A 45 28.37 -7.85 19.05
C CYS A 45 28.99 -6.88 18.03
N GLY A 46 29.10 -5.59 18.34
CA GLY A 46 29.64 -4.56 17.43
C GLY A 46 28.75 -4.22 16.23
N ALA A 47 27.58 -4.88 16.06
CA ALA A 47 26.71 -4.61 14.92
C ALA A 47 26.22 -3.16 14.92
N ARG A 48 26.31 -2.52 13.74
CA ARG A 48 25.89 -1.14 13.52
C ARG A 48 24.53 -1.08 12.84
N SER A 49 23.74 -0.07 13.21
CA SER A 49 22.46 0.22 12.57
C SER A 49 22.24 1.73 12.48
N THR A 50 21.36 2.14 11.57
CA THR A 50 20.90 3.53 11.47
C THR A 50 19.40 3.56 11.68
N THR A 51 18.92 4.42 12.58
CA THR A 51 17.50 4.72 12.77
C THR A 51 17.19 6.12 12.30
N ARG A 52 15.92 6.33 11.92
CA ARG A 52 15.35 7.63 11.61
C ARG A 52 14.13 7.82 12.50
N GLU A 53 14.07 8.96 13.17
CA GLU A 53 12.94 9.36 14.00
C GLU A 53 12.23 10.52 13.30
N ILE A 54 10.91 10.42 13.21
CA ILE A 54 10.02 11.42 12.63
C ILE A 54 9.26 12.15 13.74
N SER A 55 8.67 13.31 13.44
CA SER A 55 7.81 14.01 14.40
C SER A 55 6.50 13.27 14.63
N ASP A 56 5.79 13.61 15.72
CA ASP A 56 4.49 13.01 16.00
C ASP A 56 3.46 13.40 14.93
N GLU A 57 3.49 14.65 14.44
CA GLU A 57 2.60 15.11 13.37
C GLU A 57 2.75 14.28 12.09
N LEU A 58 4.00 13.99 11.69
CA LEU A 58 4.27 13.15 10.52
C LEU A 58 3.81 11.70 10.76
N PHE A 59 4.00 11.19 11.98
CA PHE A 59 3.55 9.85 12.34
C PHE A 59 2.02 9.71 12.29
N GLN A 60 1.28 10.67 12.84
CA GLN A 60 -0.18 10.70 12.77
C GLN A 60 -0.68 10.80 11.32
N THR A 61 -0.01 11.62 10.50
CA THR A 61 -0.32 11.75 9.07
C THR A 61 -0.14 10.43 8.33
N TRP A 62 0.99 9.74 8.57
CA TRP A 62 1.25 8.43 7.99
C TRP A 62 0.21 7.38 8.42
N LEU A 63 -0.20 7.37 9.69
CA LEU A 63 -1.27 6.47 10.18
C LEU A 63 -2.61 6.73 9.47
N ALA A 64 -2.98 8.02 9.30
CA ALA A 64 -4.20 8.40 8.60
C ALA A 64 -4.18 7.95 7.13
N HIS A 65 -3.07 8.22 6.43
CA HIS A 65 -2.89 7.82 5.03
C HIS A 65 -2.87 6.31 4.86
N SER A 66 -2.21 5.57 5.75
CA SER A 66 -2.16 4.11 5.70
C SER A 66 -3.56 3.50 5.84
N LYS A 67 -4.40 4.04 6.72
CA LYS A 67 -5.80 3.62 6.86
C LYS A 67 -6.63 3.94 5.62
N ALA A 68 -6.45 5.13 5.04
CA ALA A 68 -7.16 5.53 3.82
C ALA A 68 -6.77 4.65 2.62
N LEU A 69 -5.48 4.36 2.46
CA LEU A 69 -4.96 3.47 1.42
C LEU A 69 -5.50 2.05 1.59
N ALA A 70 -5.51 1.51 2.81
CA ALA A 70 -6.06 0.18 3.08
C ALA A 70 -7.55 0.10 2.66
N LYS A 71 -8.35 1.13 2.99
CA LYS A 71 -9.76 1.21 2.55
C LYS A 71 -9.89 1.31 1.03
N ALA A 72 -9.03 2.10 0.38
CA ALA A 72 -9.06 2.22 -1.07
C ALA A 72 -8.74 0.87 -1.76
N LEU A 73 -7.76 0.13 -1.24
CA LEU A 73 -7.40 -1.19 -1.74
C LEU A 73 -8.51 -2.23 -1.53
N ASP A 74 -9.26 -2.14 -0.43
CA ASP A 74 -10.42 -3.00 -0.14
C ASP A 74 -11.50 -2.87 -1.24
N VAL A 75 -11.79 -1.65 -1.67
CA VAL A 75 -12.73 -1.38 -2.79
C VAL A 75 -12.28 -2.05 -4.10
N PHE A 76 -10.98 -2.20 -4.32
CA PHE A 76 -10.46 -2.88 -5.51
C PHE A 76 -10.50 -4.41 -5.41
N GLN A 77 -10.59 -4.99 -4.21
CA GLN A 77 -10.66 -6.45 -4.04
C GLN A 77 -12.05 -7.01 -4.33
N ASP A 78 -13.11 -6.25 -4.05
CA ASP A 78 -14.50 -6.66 -4.33
C ASP A 78 -14.91 -6.50 -5.80
N ASN A 79 -14.12 -5.79 -6.61
CA ASN A 79 -14.34 -5.69 -8.05
C ASN A 79 -13.75 -6.90 -8.79
N GLN A 80 -14.02 -8.11 -8.31
CA GLN A 80 -13.87 -9.28 -9.17
C GLN A 80 -14.83 -9.09 -10.34
N VAL A 81 -14.27 -8.92 -11.54
CA VAL A 81 -15.01 -8.87 -12.79
C VAL A 81 -15.74 -10.22 -12.91
N THR A 82 -16.97 -10.28 -12.43
CA THR A 82 -17.86 -11.42 -12.63
C THR A 82 -17.90 -11.71 -14.12
N GLU A 83 -17.63 -12.97 -14.49
CA GLU A 83 -17.63 -13.42 -15.88
C GLU A 83 -18.91 -12.94 -16.60
N LYS A 84 -18.69 -12.18 -17.67
CA LYS A 84 -19.70 -11.41 -18.37
C LYS A 84 -20.53 -12.32 -19.29
N THR A 85 -21.79 -12.57 -18.93
CA THR A 85 -22.83 -13.10 -19.83
C THR A 85 -23.61 -11.97 -20.53
N SER A 86 -22.93 -10.93 -21.04
CA SER A 86 -23.59 -9.68 -21.48
C SER A 86 -24.63 -9.85 -22.59
N CYS A 87 -24.39 -10.72 -23.58
CA CYS A 87 -25.32 -10.92 -24.70
C CYS A 87 -26.26 -12.11 -24.54
N ARG A 88 -25.99 -13.05 -23.62
CA ARG A 88 -26.84 -14.26 -23.48
C ARG A 88 -28.22 -13.92 -22.94
N ASP A 89 -28.28 -12.96 -22.02
CA ASP A 89 -29.48 -12.52 -21.30
C ASP A 89 -29.93 -11.08 -21.69
N CYS A 90 -29.51 -10.61 -22.87
CA CYS A 90 -29.82 -9.29 -23.41
C CYS A 90 -31.28 -9.18 -23.92
N PHE A 91 -31.92 -8.02 -23.70
CA PHE A 91 -33.28 -7.76 -24.21
C PHE A 91 -33.36 -7.76 -25.75
N TYR A 92 -32.30 -7.25 -26.40
CA TYR A 92 -32.22 -7.03 -27.84
C TYR A 92 -31.60 -8.20 -28.61
N ARG A 93 -31.49 -9.38 -28.00
CA ARG A 93 -31.01 -10.57 -28.68
C ARG A 93 -32.11 -11.18 -29.55
N GLU A 94 -31.83 -11.29 -30.84
CA GLU A 94 -32.68 -11.99 -31.80
C GLU A 94 -31.90 -13.17 -32.39
N GLY A 95 -32.03 -14.35 -31.77
CA GLY A 95 -31.31 -15.55 -32.20
C GLY A 95 -29.79 -15.40 -32.10
N THR A 96 -29.14 -15.26 -33.25
CA THR A 96 -27.68 -15.11 -33.43
C THR A 96 -27.25 -13.69 -33.80
N MET A 97 -28.13 -12.69 -33.66
CA MET A 97 -27.80 -11.29 -33.93
C MET A 97 -28.33 -10.33 -32.85
N CYS A 98 -27.75 -9.13 -32.81
CA CYS A 98 -28.28 -8.01 -32.04
C CYS A 98 -29.33 -7.26 -32.89
N SER A 99 -30.53 -7.03 -32.34
CA SER A 99 -31.59 -6.30 -33.05
C SER A 99 -31.23 -4.82 -33.30
N LEU A 100 -30.22 -4.30 -32.59
CA LEU A 100 -29.65 -2.96 -32.80
C LEU A 100 -28.58 -2.93 -33.91
N GLY A 101 -28.23 -4.08 -34.50
CA GLY A 101 -27.23 -4.18 -35.56
C GLY A 101 -25.79 -3.97 -35.09
N LEU A 102 -25.52 -4.11 -33.80
CA LEU A 102 -24.17 -3.98 -33.24
C LEU A 102 -23.26 -5.14 -33.70
N PRO A 103 -22.13 -4.85 -34.37
CA PRO A 103 -21.21 -5.89 -34.85
C PRO A 103 -20.48 -6.63 -33.72
N GLU A 104 -20.44 -6.05 -32.52
CA GLU A 104 -19.80 -6.62 -31.33
C GLU A 104 -20.65 -7.74 -30.68
N PHE A 105 -21.81 -8.11 -31.25
CA PHE A 105 -22.70 -9.11 -30.67
C PHE A 105 -22.00 -10.45 -30.40
N MET A 106 -22.04 -10.92 -29.15
CA MET A 106 -21.36 -12.14 -28.69
C MET A 106 -19.83 -12.15 -28.89
N THR A 107 -19.19 -10.99 -29.07
CA THR A 107 -17.73 -10.85 -29.04
C THR A 107 -17.25 -10.40 -27.66
N GLU A 108 -15.94 -10.45 -27.43
CA GLU A 108 -15.32 -9.92 -26.21
C GLU A 108 -15.49 -8.39 -26.07
N GLU A 109 -15.83 -7.68 -27.15
CA GLU A 109 -16.03 -6.22 -27.16
C GLU A 109 -17.43 -5.83 -26.65
N ALA A 110 -18.43 -6.72 -26.73
CA ALA A 110 -19.77 -6.48 -26.16
C ALA A 110 -19.82 -6.59 -24.63
N GLN A 111 -18.67 -6.68 -23.99
CA GLN A 111 -18.50 -6.72 -22.55
C GLN A 111 -18.93 -5.44 -21.82
N ASP A 112 -18.98 -4.31 -22.52
CA ASP A 112 -19.39 -3.01 -21.96
C ASP A 112 -20.84 -2.63 -22.35
N CYS A 113 -21.55 -3.54 -23.01
CA CYS A 113 -22.96 -3.34 -23.36
C CYS A 113 -23.84 -3.45 -22.11
N ASN A 114 -24.57 -2.37 -21.79
CA ASN A 114 -25.42 -2.26 -20.60
C ASN A 114 -26.89 -2.68 -20.83
N ASN A 115 -27.19 -3.35 -21.95
CA ASN A 115 -28.55 -3.75 -22.33
C ASN A 115 -28.96 -5.13 -21.80
N PHE A 116 -28.70 -5.41 -20.53
CA PHE A 116 -29.06 -6.68 -19.88
C PHE A 116 -30.52 -6.64 -19.35
N ARG A 117 -31.20 -7.79 -19.32
CA ARG A 117 -32.44 -7.92 -18.54
C ARG A 117 -32.05 -7.92 -17.06
N SER A 118 -32.53 -6.94 -16.28
CA SER A 118 -32.34 -6.97 -14.82
C SER A 118 -33.00 -8.23 -14.25
N ALA A 119 -32.24 -9.02 -13.49
CA ALA A 119 -32.80 -10.12 -12.71
C ALA A 119 -33.85 -9.55 -11.75
N THR A 120 -35.08 -10.03 -11.86
CA THR A 120 -36.11 -9.82 -10.84
C THR A 120 -35.98 -10.92 -9.80
#